data_AF-F5XZQ1-F1
#
_entry.id   AF-F5XZQ1-F1
#
_cell.length_a   1.000
_cell.length_b   1.000
_cell.length_c   1.000
_cell.angle_alpha   90.00
_cell.angle_beta   90.00
_cell.angle_gamma   90.00
#
_symmetry.space_group_name_H-M   'P 1'
#
loop_
_entity.id
_entity.type
_entity.pdbx_description
1 polymer ?
#
loop_
_entity_poly.entity_id
_entity_poly.type
_entity_poly.pdbx_seq_one_letter_code
_entity_poly.pdbx_strand_id
1 'polypeptide(L)'
;MESLKSEIAATAARLVVEEGLEYGPAKRRAAKQLGLAARTALPDNDTLEEAVREYLQVFCSDTQPAELTALRRLALVWMERLAQFRPHLAGAVWNGTATRLSDIYLQLFCDDPKSAEIALIEHGVDYQARSVTGFNGELVEALSLSSHSAELGEPIGVHLMIHDHDDLRGALRPDGRGRRPRGDFADVQALLAQEGV
;
A
#
# COMPACT_ATOMS: atom_id res chain seq x y z
N MET A 1 16.60 -22.18 10.61
CA MET A 1 15.55 -21.20 10.99
C MET A 1 15.51 -20.03 10.02
N GLU A 2 16.65 -19.44 9.67
CA GLU A 2 16.76 -18.38 8.65
C GLU A 2 16.38 -18.88 7.24
N SER A 3 16.78 -20.11 6.88
CA SER A 3 16.35 -20.76 5.63
C SER A 3 14.84 -20.95 5.52
N LEU A 4 14.17 -21.37 6.61
CA LEU A 4 12.73 -21.61 6.62
C LEU A 4 11.93 -20.30 6.50
N LYS A 5 12.36 -19.24 7.19
CA LYS A 5 11.73 -17.92 7.05
C LYS A 5 11.88 -17.38 5.62
N SER A 6 13.03 -17.60 5.00
CA SER A 6 13.29 -17.23 3.61
C SER A 6 12.41 -17.99 2.64
N GLU A 7 12.21 -19.29 2.86
CA GLU A 7 11.30 -20.13 2.05
C GLU A 7 9.83 -19.71 2.18
N ILE A 8 9.38 -19.38 3.41
CA ILE A 8 8.05 -18.79 3.64
C ILE A 8 7.95 -17.44 2.93
N ALA A 9 8.98 -16.59 3.00
CA ALA A 9 8.99 -15.27 2.38
C ALA A 9 8.91 -15.39 0.85
N ALA A 10 9.70 -16.25 0.21
CA ALA A 10 9.65 -16.50 -1.23
C ALA A 10 8.28 -17.04 -1.68
N THR A 11 7.70 -17.99 -0.92
CA THR A 11 6.36 -18.51 -1.21
C THR A 11 5.28 -17.44 -1.04
N ALA A 12 5.39 -16.61 0.01
CA ALA A 12 4.47 -15.51 0.26
C ALA A 12 4.60 -14.38 -0.78
N ALA A 13 5.81 -14.09 -1.25
CA ALA A 13 6.07 -13.08 -2.27
C ALA A 13 5.30 -13.39 -3.56
N ARG A 14 5.31 -14.65 -4.00
CA ARG A 14 4.47 -15.09 -5.12
C ARG A 14 2.98 -14.83 -4.87
N LEU A 15 2.47 -15.14 -3.67
CA LEU A 15 1.05 -14.90 -3.33
C LEU A 15 0.69 -13.40 -3.33
N VAL A 16 1.62 -12.54 -2.89
CA VAL A 16 1.45 -11.08 -2.95
C VAL A 16 1.36 -10.64 -4.42
N VAL A 17 2.33 -11.04 -5.24
CA VAL A 17 2.49 -10.57 -6.62
C VAL A 17 1.39 -11.10 -7.55
N GLU A 18 1.10 -12.40 -7.47
CA GLU A 18 0.22 -13.08 -8.43
C GLU A 18 -1.25 -13.13 -8.00
N GLU A 19 -1.53 -12.98 -6.70
CA GLU A 19 -2.88 -13.07 -6.16
C GLU A 19 -3.32 -11.80 -5.41
N GLY A 20 -2.48 -10.77 -5.31
CA GLY A 20 -2.81 -9.52 -4.62
C GLY A 20 -3.00 -9.68 -3.10
N LEU A 21 -2.43 -10.72 -2.49
CA LEU A 21 -2.63 -10.94 -1.05
C LEU A 21 -1.84 -9.93 -0.21
N GLU A 22 -2.49 -9.38 0.80
CA GLU A 22 -1.83 -8.64 1.87
C GLU A 22 -0.78 -9.50 2.61
N TYR A 23 0.28 -8.87 3.12
CA TYR A 23 1.45 -9.56 3.69
C TYR A 23 1.10 -10.56 4.81
N GLY A 24 0.21 -10.18 5.73
CA GLY A 24 -0.20 -11.04 6.85
C GLY A 24 -0.85 -12.36 6.36
N PRO A 25 -1.95 -12.29 5.60
CA PRO A 25 -2.55 -13.44 4.93
C PRO A 25 -1.58 -14.23 4.05
N ALA A 26 -0.74 -13.56 3.25
CA ALA A 26 0.24 -14.21 2.38
C ALA A 26 1.21 -15.09 3.18
N LYS A 27 1.79 -14.58 4.28
CA LYS A 27 2.70 -15.34 5.14
C LYS A 27 2.03 -16.57 5.77
N ARG A 28 0.80 -16.41 6.26
CA ARG A 28 0.03 -17.52 6.86
C ARG A 28 -0.32 -18.59 5.82
N ARG A 29 -0.72 -18.17 4.62
CA ARG A 29 -1.04 -19.09 3.51
C ARG A 29 0.20 -19.80 2.98
N ALA A 30 1.32 -19.09 2.85
CA ALA A 30 2.61 -19.67 2.48
C ALA A 30 3.06 -20.75 3.47
N ALA A 31 3.03 -20.46 4.78
CA ALA A 31 3.37 -21.46 5.80
C ALA A 31 2.48 -22.71 5.71
N LYS A 32 1.18 -22.53 5.42
CA LYS A 32 0.26 -23.65 5.20
C LYS A 32 0.58 -24.44 3.92
N GLN A 33 0.93 -23.78 2.81
CA GLN A 33 1.32 -24.44 1.55
C GLN A 33 2.59 -25.29 1.72
N LEU A 34 3.52 -24.84 2.56
CA LEU A 34 4.75 -25.56 2.90
C LEU A 34 4.54 -26.69 3.93
N GLY A 35 3.30 -26.97 4.36
CA GLY A 35 3.00 -28.03 5.32
C GLY A 35 3.50 -27.74 6.75
N LEU A 36 3.75 -26.48 7.08
CA LEU A 36 4.31 -26.08 8.38
C LEU A 36 3.21 -25.97 9.46
N ALA A 37 3.61 -26.15 10.71
CA ALA A 37 2.68 -26.03 11.85
C ALA A 37 2.11 -24.61 11.97
N ALA A 38 0.89 -24.47 12.47
CA ALA A 38 0.22 -23.17 12.61
C ALA A 38 0.96 -22.16 13.52
N ARG A 39 1.81 -22.64 14.44
CA ARG A 39 2.63 -21.82 15.35
C ARG A 39 4.03 -21.51 14.79
N THR A 40 4.29 -21.82 13.53
CA THR A 40 5.59 -21.54 12.91
C THR A 40 5.87 -20.04 12.91
N ALA A 41 7.08 -19.66 13.30
CA ALA A 41 7.51 -18.28 13.28
C ALA A 41 7.54 -17.78 11.82
N LEU A 42 6.76 -16.74 11.54
CA LEU A 42 6.68 -16.12 10.21
C LEU A 42 7.82 -15.11 10.00
N PRO A 43 8.19 -14.82 8.74
CA PRO A 43 9.09 -13.71 8.44
C PRO A 43 8.45 -12.37 8.84
N ASP A 44 9.27 -11.37 9.12
CA ASP A 44 8.82 -9.99 9.26
C ASP A 44 8.42 -9.40 7.89
N ASN A 45 7.83 -8.21 7.90
CA ASN A 45 7.37 -7.56 6.67
C ASN A 45 8.54 -7.13 5.79
N ASP A 46 9.67 -6.81 6.41
CA ASP A 46 10.91 -6.41 5.78
C ASP A 46 11.53 -7.52 4.92
N THR A 47 11.59 -8.73 5.48
CA THR A 47 12.06 -9.93 4.76
C THR A 47 11.11 -10.28 3.61
N LEU A 48 9.80 -10.13 3.83
CA LEU A 48 8.81 -10.39 2.79
C LEU A 48 8.90 -9.35 1.66
N GLU A 49 9.05 -8.07 1.98
CA GLU A 49 9.17 -7.01 0.96
C GLU A 49 10.40 -7.22 0.07
N GLU A 50 11.53 -7.66 0.65
CA GLU A 50 12.71 -8.02 -0.13
C GLU A 50 12.42 -9.18 -1.09
N ALA A 51 11.82 -10.25 -0.58
CA ALA A 51 11.42 -11.40 -1.41
C ALA A 51 10.42 -11.00 -2.52
N VAL A 52 9.53 -10.03 -2.26
CA VAL A 52 8.63 -9.46 -3.27
C VAL A 52 9.41 -8.73 -4.35
N ARG A 53 10.40 -7.89 -3.98
CA ARG A 53 11.26 -7.23 -4.98
C ARG A 53 12.03 -8.23 -5.84
N GLU A 54 12.63 -9.23 -5.22
CA GLU A 54 13.35 -10.29 -5.93
C GLU A 54 12.41 -11.01 -6.91
N TYR A 55 11.20 -11.37 -6.47
CA TYR A 55 10.21 -12.01 -7.33
C TYR A 55 9.84 -11.14 -8.53
N LEU A 56 9.56 -9.85 -8.30
CA LEU A 56 9.21 -8.91 -9.35
C LEU A 56 10.34 -8.72 -10.36
N GLN A 57 11.59 -8.63 -9.90
CA GLN A 57 12.75 -8.49 -10.79
C GLN A 57 12.94 -9.71 -11.69
N VAL A 58 12.66 -10.91 -11.17
CA VAL A 58 12.87 -12.16 -11.92
C VAL A 58 11.71 -12.47 -12.85
N PHE A 59 10.46 -12.22 -12.42
CA PHE A 59 9.26 -12.71 -13.12
C PHE A 59 8.37 -11.62 -13.72
N CYS A 60 8.53 -10.36 -13.31
CA CYS A 60 7.63 -9.26 -13.67
C CYS A 60 8.37 -7.99 -14.12
N SER A 61 9.64 -8.10 -14.52
CA SER A 61 10.48 -6.96 -14.94
C SER A 61 9.87 -6.16 -16.09
N ASP A 62 9.13 -6.84 -16.97
CA ASP A 62 8.63 -6.25 -18.21
C ASP A 62 7.24 -5.62 -18.06
N THR A 63 6.51 -5.96 -16.98
CA THR A 63 5.12 -5.51 -16.76
C THR A 63 4.99 -4.58 -15.56
N GLN A 64 5.67 -4.90 -14.45
CA GLN A 64 5.46 -4.20 -13.20
C GLN A 64 5.82 -2.71 -13.23
N PRO A 65 6.89 -2.25 -13.92
CA PRO A 65 7.21 -0.81 -13.96
C PRO A 65 6.09 0.05 -14.54
N ALA A 66 5.44 -0.42 -15.61
CA ALA A 66 4.30 0.28 -16.22
C ALA A 66 3.08 0.27 -15.30
N GLU A 67 2.81 -0.85 -14.63
CA GLU A 67 1.71 -0.97 -13.68
C GLU A 67 1.89 -0.03 -12.47
N LEU A 68 3.09 -0.01 -11.88
CA LEU A 68 3.43 0.87 -10.78
C LEU A 68 3.27 2.35 -11.15
N THR A 69 3.72 2.72 -12.35
CA THR A 69 3.58 4.08 -12.89
C THR A 69 2.11 4.47 -12.99
N ALA A 70 1.26 3.59 -13.54
CA ALA A 70 -0.17 3.84 -13.66
C ALA A 70 -0.85 4.00 -12.29
N LEU A 71 -0.49 3.17 -11.31
CA LEU A 71 -1.02 3.26 -9.95
C LEU A 71 -0.60 4.55 -9.24
N ARG A 72 0.66 4.99 -9.43
CA ARG A 72 1.15 6.27 -8.88
C ARG A 72 0.44 7.47 -9.52
N ARG A 73 0.17 7.43 -10.82
CA ARG A 73 -0.63 8.47 -11.50
C ARG A 73 -2.06 8.51 -10.97
N LEU A 74 -2.71 7.36 -10.79
CA LEU A 74 -4.04 7.29 -10.18
C LEU A 74 -4.02 7.80 -8.74
N ALA A 75 -2.98 7.47 -7.96
CA ALA A 75 -2.81 8.01 -6.62
C ALA A 75 -2.72 9.54 -6.63
N LEU A 76 -1.94 10.14 -7.53
CA LEU A 76 -1.85 11.60 -7.65
C LEU A 76 -3.19 12.25 -7.97
N VAL A 77 -4.05 11.65 -8.80
CA VAL A 77 -5.41 12.16 -9.06
C VAL A 77 -6.22 12.24 -7.78
N TRP A 78 -6.15 11.22 -6.92
CA TRP A 78 -6.83 11.23 -5.62
C TRP A 78 -6.19 12.20 -4.63
N MET A 79 -4.86 12.29 -4.62
CA MET A 79 -4.13 13.21 -3.76
C MET A 79 -4.45 14.68 -4.11
N GLU A 80 -4.65 14.99 -5.39
CA GLU A 80 -5.07 16.33 -5.83
C GLU A 80 -6.51 16.64 -5.38
N ARG A 81 -7.44 15.71 -5.59
CA ARG A 81 -8.85 15.87 -5.13
C ARG A 81 -8.98 16.07 -3.63
N LEU A 82 -8.09 15.43 -2.87
CA LEU A 82 -8.09 15.42 -1.41
C LEU A 82 -6.99 16.30 -0.81
N ALA A 83 -6.44 17.25 -1.58
CA ALA A 83 -5.27 18.04 -1.18
C ALA A 83 -5.44 18.75 0.17
N GLN A 84 -6.66 19.19 0.50
CA GLN A 84 -7.00 19.82 1.78
C GLN A 84 -6.76 18.91 3.00
N PHE A 85 -6.73 17.58 2.81
CA PHE A 85 -6.50 16.57 3.84
C PHE A 85 -5.05 16.06 3.87
N ARG A 86 -4.12 16.76 3.21
CA ARG A 86 -2.67 16.49 3.26
C ARG A 86 -2.35 15.01 2.97
N PRO A 87 -2.77 14.47 1.83
CA PRO A 87 -2.69 13.05 1.57
C PRO A 87 -1.23 12.58 1.42
N HIS A 88 -0.93 11.42 1.98
CA HIS A 88 0.37 10.76 1.84
C HIS A 88 0.21 9.33 1.33
N LEU A 89 0.91 9.01 0.25
CA LEU A 89 0.91 7.68 -0.34
C LEU A 89 1.77 6.72 0.49
N ALA A 90 1.24 5.54 0.78
CA ALA A 90 1.91 4.48 1.53
C ALA A 90 1.78 3.12 0.83
N GLY A 91 2.30 2.07 1.46
CA GLY A 91 2.14 0.68 1.00
C GLY A 91 2.92 0.37 -0.28
N ALA A 92 2.48 -0.65 -1.02
CA ALA A 92 3.20 -1.18 -2.18
C ALA A 92 3.43 -0.15 -3.29
N VAL A 93 2.48 0.76 -3.50
CA VAL A 93 2.57 1.82 -4.54
C VAL A 93 3.65 2.84 -4.17
N TRP A 94 3.76 3.20 -2.89
CA TRP A 94 4.87 4.02 -2.39
C TRP A 94 6.20 3.26 -2.47
N ASN A 95 6.25 2.04 -1.92
CA ASN A 95 7.47 1.25 -1.81
C ASN A 95 8.00 0.79 -3.18
N GLY A 96 7.20 0.84 -4.23
CA GLY A 96 7.62 0.46 -5.59
C GLY A 96 7.56 -1.05 -5.83
N THR A 97 6.71 -1.76 -5.10
CA THR A 97 6.46 -3.20 -5.24
C THR A 97 5.04 -3.52 -5.73
N ALA A 98 4.24 -2.49 -6.01
CA ALA A 98 2.88 -2.69 -6.48
C ALA A 98 2.83 -3.30 -7.89
N THR A 99 1.85 -4.16 -8.10
CA THR A 99 1.38 -4.64 -9.40
C THR A 99 -0.06 -4.18 -9.60
N ARG A 100 -0.66 -4.48 -10.76
CA ARG A 100 -2.08 -4.17 -11.02
C ARG A 100 -3.06 -4.77 -9.99
N LEU A 101 -2.64 -5.79 -9.24
CA LEU A 101 -3.42 -6.42 -8.16
C LEU A 101 -3.27 -5.72 -6.81
N SER A 102 -2.53 -4.61 -6.74
CA SER A 102 -2.30 -3.84 -5.52
C SER A 102 -3.26 -2.67 -5.41
N ASP A 103 -3.83 -2.49 -4.23
CA ASP A 103 -4.64 -1.32 -3.91
C ASP A 103 -3.78 -0.10 -3.54
N ILE A 104 -4.36 1.09 -3.70
CA ILE A 104 -3.76 2.37 -3.33
C ILE A 104 -4.13 2.71 -1.89
N TYR A 105 -3.12 2.96 -1.05
CA TYR A 105 -3.31 3.36 0.35
C TYR A 105 -2.87 4.81 0.56
N LEU A 106 -3.82 5.68 0.86
CA LEU A 106 -3.57 7.09 1.20
C LEU A 106 -3.82 7.31 2.69
N GLN A 107 -2.84 7.88 3.39
CA GLN A 107 -3.02 8.40 4.73
C GLN A 107 -3.46 9.87 4.63
N LEU A 108 -4.64 10.20 5.15
CA LEU A 108 -5.17 11.55 5.21
C LEU A 108 -4.98 12.11 6.61
N PHE A 109 -4.51 13.35 6.72
CA PHE A 109 -4.28 14.04 7.99
C PHE A 109 -5.22 15.24 8.06
N CYS A 110 -6.32 15.02 8.77
CA CYS A 110 -7.47 15.90 8.81
C CYS A 110 -7.48 16.72 10.10
N ASP A 111 -7.83 18.01 10.01
CA ASP A 111 -8.08 18.83 11.20
C ASP A 111 -9.38 18.42 11.91
N ASP A 112 -10.33 17.86 11.16
CA ASP A 112 -11.52 17.16 11.66
C ASP A 112 -11.65 15.81 10.93
N PRO A 113 -11.55 14.66 11.62
CA PRO A 113 -11.66 13.34 10.98
C PRO A 113 -12.92 13.14 10.12
N LYS A 114 -14.04 13.77 10.47
CA LYS A 114 -15.28 13.60 9.69
C LYS A 114 -15.33 14.39 8.39
N SER A 115 -14.49 15.40 8.24
CA SER A 115 -14.45 16.25 7.05
C SER A 115 -14.09 15.49 5.76
N ALA A 116 -13.23 14.46 5.85
CA ALA A 116 -12.88 13.63 4.70
C ALA A 116 -14.07 12.82 4.18
N GLU A 117 -14.86 12.25 5.09
CA GLU A 117 -16.05 11.49 4.75
C GLU A 117 -17.12 12.39 4.10
N ILE A 118 -17.34 13.58 4.67
CA ILE A 118 -18.25 14.58 4.11
C ILE A 118 -17.84 14.98 2.69
N ALA A 119 -16.55 15.21 2.45
CA ALA A 119 -16.06 15.55 1.12
C ALA A 119 -16.35 14.46 0.08
N LEU A 120 -16.25 13.17 0.44
CA LEU A 120 -16.64 12.08 -0.47
C LEU A 120 -18.13 12.11 -0.81
N ILE A 121 -18.98 12.33 0.20
CA ILE A 121 -20.44 12.43 0.03
C ILE A 121 -20.80 13.60 -0.89
N GLU A 122 -20.21 14.78 -0.67
CA GLU A 122 -20.45 15.99 -1.47
C GLU A 122 -20.07 15.79 -2.95
N HIS A 123 -19.05 14.98 -3.22
CA HIS A 123 -18.62 14.64 -4.57
C HIS A 123 -19.35 13.41 -5.15
N GLY A 124 -20.33 12.85 -4.43
CA GLY A 124 -21.11 11.69 -4.87
C GLY A 124 -20.27 10.42 -5.05
N VAL A 125 -19.22 10.25 -4.24
CA VAL A 125 -18.33 9.09 -4.29
C VAL A 125 -18.90 7.97 -3.44
N ASP A 126 -19.12 6.80 -4.04
CA ASP A 126 -19.50 5.59 -3.31
C ASP A 126 -18.29 5.01 -2.55
N TYR A 127 -18.43 4.82 -1.24
CA TYR A 127 -17.39 4.25 -0.39
C TYR A 127 -17.96 3.30 0.67
N GLN A 128 -17.08 2.50 1.26
CA GLN A 128 -17.36 1.65 2.41
C GLN A 128 -16.48 2.08 3.58
N ALA A 129 -17.11 2.43 4.70
CA ALA A 129 -16.42 2.75 5.94
C ALA A 129 -16.16 1.49 6.78
N ARG A 130 -14.96 1.39 7.35
CA ARG A 130 -14.59 0.34 8.30
C ARG A 130 -13.57 0.86 9.31
N SER A 131 -13.52 0.27 10.49
CA SER A 131 -12.42 0.50 11.43
C SER A 131 -11.26 -0.44 11.14
N VAL A 132 -10.04 0.09 11.08
CA VAL A 132 -8.81 -0.69 10.90
C VAL A 132 -7.74 -0.22 11.87
N THR A 133 -6.69 -1.01 12.03
CA THR A 133 -5.50 -0.58 12.79
C THR A 133 -4.68 0.41 11.96
N GLY A 134 -4.51 1.62 12.46
CA GLY A 134 -3.69 2.68 11.90
C GLY A 134 -2.20 2.43 12.13
N PHE A 135 -1.38 3.36 11.68
CA PHE A 135 0.06 3.15 11.63
C PHE A 135 0.77 3.30 12.98
N ASN A 136 0.15 3.92 13.99
CA ASN A 136 0.67 3.90 15.37
C ASN A 136 0.01 2.80 16.24
N GLY A 137 -0.82 1.93 15.63
CA GLY A 137 -1.48 0.81 16.30
C GLY A 137 -2.86 1.12 16.90
N GLU A 138 -3.29 2.37 16.85
CA GLU A 138 -4.64 2.83 17.16
C GLU A 138 -5.69 2.34 16.14
N LEU A 139 -6.97 2.47 16.47
CA LEU A 139 -8.04 2.24 15.50
C LEU A 139 -8.36 3.54 14.76
N VAL A 140 -8.38 3.47 13.43
CA VAL A 140 -8.70 4.58 12.54
C VAL A 140 -9.83 4.21 11.59
N GLU A 141 -10.50 5.22 11.06
CA GLU A 141 -11.51 5.05 10.03
C GLU A 141 -10.84 4.86 8.66
N ALA A 142 -11.37 3.92 7.89
CA ALA A 142 -10.93 3.59 6.55
C ALA A 142 -12.10 3.74 5.59
N LEU A 143 -11.99 4.68 4.66
CA LEU A 143 -12.97 4.88 3.60
C LEU A 143 -12.42 4.21 2.34
N SER A 144 -13.02 3.08 1.98
CA SER A 144 -12.58 2.25 0.86
C SER A 144 -13.51 2.44 -0.34
N LEU A 145 -12.94 2.74 -1.50
CA LEU A 145 -13.67 3.01 -2.73
C LEU A 145 -13.00 2.32 -3.92
N SER A 146 -13.72 2.24 -5.03
CA SER A 146 -13.19 1.75 -6.30
C SER A 146 -13.00 2.91 -7.27
N SER A 147 -11.83 2.97 -7.91
CA SER A 147 -11.51 4.00 -8.90
C SER A 147 -10.95 3.39 -10.18
N HIS A 148 -11.49 3.76 -11.33
CA HIS A 148 -11.03 3.23 -12.60
C HIS A 148 -9.66 3.79 -12.99
N SER A 149 -8.69 2.90 -13.25
CA SER A 149 -7.42 3.24 -13.88
C SER A 149 -7.56 3.15 -15.39
N ALA A 150 -7.51 4.29 -16.09
CA ALA A 150 -7.58 4.32 -17.55
C ALA A 150 -6.38 3.62 -18.22
N GLU A 151 -5.20 3.70 -17.59
CA GLU A 151 -3.96 3.09 -18.10
C GLU A 151 -3.95 1.56 -17.94
N LEU A 152 -4.58 1.03 -16.87
CA LEU A 152 -4.70 -0.41 -16.63
C LEU A 152 -5.99 -1.00 -17.22
N GLY A 153 -6.98 -0.16 -17.51
CA GLY A 153 -8.28 -0.58 -18.03
C GLY A 153 -9.17 -1.29 -16.99
N GLU A 154 -8.89 -1.17 -15.70
CA GLU A 154 -9.59 -1.90 -14.62
C GLU A 154 -9.84 -1.04 -13.37
N PRO A 155 -10.84 -1.39 -12.54
CA PRO A 155 -11.04 -0.75 -11.24
C PRO A 155 -9.93 -1.12 -10.25
N ILE A 156 -9.38 -0.11 -9.58
CA ILE A 156 -8.38 -0.23 -8.51
C ILE A 156 -9.01 0.18 -7.18
N GLY A 157 -8.73 -0.57 -6.11
CA GLY A 157 -9.13 -0.18 -4.76
C GLY A 157 -8.33 1.01 -4.27
N VAL A 158 -9.02 1.99 -3.68
CA VAL A 158 -8.39 3.14 -3.02
C VAL A 158 -8.89 3.17 -1.59
N HIS A 159 -7.95 3.13 -0.64
CA HIS A 159 -8.22 3.12 0.78
C HIS A 159 -7.69 4.40 1.42
N LEU A 160 -8.61 5.21 1.94
CA LEU A 160 -8.32 6.47 2.61
C LEU A 160 -8.34 6.25 4.11
N MET A 161 -7.17 6.36 4.73
CA MET A 161 -6.98 6.14 6.16
C MET A 161 -7.02 7.49 6.86
N ILE A 162 -7.99 7.68 7.74
CA ILE A 162 -8.27 8.99 8.34
C ILE A 162 -7.54 9.12 9.66
N HIS A 163 -6.62 10.08 9.73
CA HIS A 163 -5.83 10.40 10.91
C HIS A 163 -6.08 11.83 11.35
N ASP A 164 -5.77 12.11 12.62
CA ASP A 164 -5.71 13.48 13.12
C ASP A 164 -4.49 14.19 12.50
N HIS A 165 -4.59 15.51 12.32
CA HIS A 165 -3.48 16.32 11.86
C HIS A 165 -2.22 16.10 12.71
N ASP A 166 -2.37 16.03 14.04
CA ASP A 166 -1.24 15.94 14.97
C ASP A 166 -0.39 14.66 14.74
N ASP A 167 -0.98 13.63 14.15
CA ASP A 167 -0.30 12.37 13.82
C ASP A 167 0.70 12.50 12.66
N LEU A 168 0.61 13.57 11.84
CA LEU A 168 1.47 13.78 10.67
C LEU A 168 2.96 13.76 11.01
N ARG A 169 3.34 14.34 12.16
CA ARG A 169 4.75 14.34 12.59
C ARG A 169 5.27 12.92 12.88
N GLY A 170 4.43 12.08 13.48
CA GLY A 170 4.75 10.67 13.73
C GLY A 170 4.79 9.86 12.43
N ALA A 171 3.88 10.16 11.51
CA ALA A 171 3.70 9.50 10.23
C ALA A 171 4.95 9.54 9.32
N LEU A 172 5.72 10.62 9.39
CA LEU A 172 6.91 10.84 8.58
C LEU A 172 8.20 10.27 9.19
N ARG A 173 8.13 9.69 10.40
CA ARG A 173 9.30 9.09 11.03
C ARG A 173 9.82 7.93 10.19
N PRO A 174 11.16 7.81 10.02
CA PRO A 174 11.73 6.69 9.30
C PRO A 174 11.32 5.34 9.89
N ASP A 175 11.15 4.34 9.03
CA ASP A 175 10.92 2.95 9.42
C ASP A 175 12.16 2.33 10.10
N GLY A 176 12.07 1.06 10.49
CA GLY A 176 13.20 0.34 11.10
C GLY A 176 14.45 0.25 10.21
N ARG A 177 14.34 0.56 8.91
CA ARG A 177 15.44 0.62 7.93
C ARG A 177 15.86 2.05 7.59
N GLY A 178 15.33 3.06 8.28
CA GLY A 178 15.64 4.46 8.03
C GLY A 178 14.98 5.04 6.77
N ARG A 179 14.01 4.34 6.18
CA ARG A 179 13.29 4.80 4.97
C ARG A 179 12.05 5.59 5.36
N ARG A 180 11.63 6.51 4.50
CA ARG A 180 10.34 7.19 4.67
C ARG A 180 9.22 6.19 4.37
N PRO A 181 8.29 5.91 5.30
CA PRO A 181 7.24 4.91 5.10
C PRO A 181 6.11 5.39 4.19
N ARG A 182 6.11 6.68 3.85
CA ARG A 182 5.12 7.36 3.00
C ARG A 182 5.69 8.67 2.46
N GLY A 183 5.07 9.17 1.39
CA GLY A 183 5.44 10.44 0.77
C GLY A 183 4.22 11.29 0.40
N ASP A 184 4.43 12.60 0.36
CA ASP A 184 3.44 13.58 -0.07
C ASP A 184 3.32 13.64 -1.60
N PHE A 185 2.51 14.58 -2.09
CA PHE A 185 2.28 14.76 -3.53
C PHE A 185 3.59 15.02 -4.31
N ALA A 186 4.47 15.87 -3.77
CA ALA A 186 5.72 16.22 -4.43
C ALA A 186 6.69 15.03 -4.44
N ASP A 187 6.71 14.24 -3.37
CA ASP A 187 7.49 13.00 -3.32
C ASP A 187 7.04 12.00 -4.39
N VAL A 188 5.73 11.82 -4.57
CA VAL A 188 5.18 10.89 -5.57
C VAL A 188 5.47 11.39 -6.99
N GLN A 189 5.40 12.70 -7.23
CA GLN A 189 5.83 13.28 -8.51
C GLN A 189 7.33 13.06 -8.78
N ALA A 190 8.17 13.18 -7.76
CA ALA A 190 9.61 12.94 -7.89
C ALA A 190 9.90 11.47 -8.23
N LEU A 191 9.13 10.52 -7.69
CA LEU A 191 9.23 9.10 -8.07
C LEU A 191 8.87 8.88 -9.54
N LEU A 192 7.74 9.43 -10.01
CA LEU A 192 7.34 9.32 -11.42
C LEU A 192 8.37 9.92 -12.38
N ALA A 193 9.02 11.02 -11.99
CA ALA A 193 10.06 11.64 -12.79
C ALA A 193 11.33 10.76 -12.91
N GLN A 194 11.60 9.89 -11.92
CA GLN A 194 12.72 8.95 -11.95
C GLN A 194 12.40 7.70 -12.78
N GLU A 195 11.13 7.31 -12.86
CA GLU A 195 10.65 6.14 -13.61
C GLU A 195 10.48 6.40 -15.11
N GLY A 196 10.36 7.67 -15.51
CA GLY A 196 10.23 8.11 -16.90
C GLY A 196 11.56 8.31 -17.64
N VAL A 197 12.68 7.83 -17.10
CA VAL A 197 14.04 7.92 -17.68
C VAL A 197 14.49 6.58 -18.24
#